data_AF-A0A0Q2X722-F1
#
_entry.id   AF-A0A0Q2X722-F1
#
_cell.length_a   1.000
_cell.length_b   1.000
_cell.length_c   1.000
_cell.angle_alpha   90.00
_cell.angle_beta   90.00
_cell.angle_gamma   90.00
#
_symmetry.space_group_name_H-M   'P 1'
#
loop_
_entity.id
_entity.type
_entity.pdbx_description
1 polymer ?
#
loop_
_entity_poly.entity_id
_entity_poly.type
_entity_poly.pdbx_seq_one_letter_code
_entity_poly.pdbx_strand_id
1 'polypeptide(L)'
;MGGTGAVVLGAGVGGAGGIGGAVDPAGPGGAGGGGGTGAAILGLGVGGAGGAGGFSNNGVGGVGGAGGQGANVAGLAVGGTGGAGGGSVGQSGNGGDGGDAGGLFTVGFGGNGGNAGFGSGAADGGAGGNVGAFTQGSFAQTFFGNGGDGGNGVNGGASGAGGSGGLILGKPGQNGSS
;
A
#
# COMPACT_ATOMS: atom_id res chain seq x y z
N MET A 1 -2.80 -8.76 9.46
CA MET A 1 -2.44 -9.02 8.04
C MET A 1 -3.63 -9.65 7.36
N GLY A 2 -3.91 -9.28 6.11
CA GLY A 2 -4.92 -9.90 5.26
C GLY A 2 -4.47 -11.25 4.70
N GLY A 3 -5.42 -12.10 4.32
CA GLY A 3 -5.15 -13.44 3.79
C GLY A 3 -4.71 -13.43 2.32
N THR A 4 -4.04 -14.49 1.88
CA THR A 4 -3.63 -14.65 0.48
C THR A 4 -4.71 -15.36 -0.34
N GLY A 5 -5.06 -14.81 -1.50
CA GLY A 5 -5.88 -15.50 -2.50
C GLY A 5 -5.03 -15.91 -3.70
N ALA A 6 -4.92 -17.20 -3.98
CA ALA A 6 -4.12 -17.72 -5.09
C ALA A 6 -4.91 -18.71 -5.94
N VAL A 7 -4.88 -18.56 -7.27
CA VAL A 7 -5.55 -19.46 -8.22
C VAL A 7 -4.66 -19.80 -9.41
N VAL A 8 -4.93 -20.92 -10.06
CA VAL A 8 -4.25 -21.27 -11.32
C VAL A 8 -4.85 -20.48 -12.48
N LEU A 9 -6.18 -20.48 -12.57
CA LEU A 9 -6.95 -19.76 -13.59
C LEU A 9 -8.04 -18.95 -12.91
N GLY A 10 -8.17 -17.67 -13.27
CA GLY A 10 -9.20 -16.78 -12.76
C GLY A 10 -8.64 -15.65 -11.91
N ALA A 11 -9.33 -15.32 -10.81
CA ALA A 11 -8.95 -14.20 -9.95
C ALA A 11 -8.48 -14.66 -8.56
N GLY A 12 -7.25 -14.33 -8.21
CA GLY A 12 -6.73 -14.45 -6.85
C GLY A 12 -6.80 -13.09 -6.16
N VAL A 13 -7.57 -13.01 -5.08
CA VAL A 13 -7.81 -11.74 -4.36
C VAL A 13 -7.29 -11.86 -2.93
N GLY A 14 -6.38 -10.97 -2.57
CA GLY A 14 -5.88 -10.82 -1.22
C GLY A 14 -6.90 -10.16 -0.29
N GLY A 15 -6.96 -10.62 0.96
CA GLY A 15 -7.82 -10.04 1.98
C GLY A 15 -7.33 -8.66 2.44
N ALA A 16 -8.25 -7.81 2.88
CA ALA A 16 -7.91 -6.52 3.46
C ALA A 16 -7.20 -6.67 4.83
N GLY A 17 -6.37 -5.70 5.15
CA GLY A 17 -5.77 -5.54 6.47
C GLY A 17 -6.76 -5.04 7.51
N GLY A 18 -6.59 -5.47 8.76
CA GLY A 18 -7.43 -5.01 9.88
C GLY A 18 -7.09 -3.59 10.33
N ILE A 19 -8.08 -2.89 10.88
CA ILE A 19 -7.88 -1.54 11.43
C ILE A 19 -7.14 -1.65 12.77
N GLY A 20 -6.19 -0.74 13.00
CA GLY A 20 -5.45 -0.64 14.25
C GLY A 20 -6.32 -0.21 15.43
N GLY A 21 -6.07 -0.79 16.60
CA GLY A 21 -6.82 -0.48 17.83
C GLY A 21 -6.57 0.94 18.32
N ALA A 22 -7.60 1.59 18.86
CA ALA A 22 -7.45 2.89 19.51
C ALA A 22 -6.90 2.75 20.94
N VAL A 23 -6.24 3.79 21.45
CA VAL A 23 -5.73 3.83 22.82
C VAL A 23 -6.07 5.15 23.54
N ASP A 24 -6.47 5.01 24.80
CA ASP A 24 -6.80 6.08 25.75
C ASP A 24 -6.49 5.57 27.19
N PRO A 25 -5.76 6.29 28.07
CA PRO A 25 -5.24 7.65 27.90
C PRO A 25 -3.84 7.76 27.31
N ALA A 26 -2.96 6.77 27.47
CA ALA A 26 -1.56 6.89 27.06
C ALA A 26 -1.02 5.63 26.35
N GLY A 27 -0.41 5.82 25.18
CA GLY A 27 0.20 4.79 24.35
C GLY A 27 0.12 5.12 22.86
N PRO A 28 0.91 4.46 21.98
CA PRO A 28 0.74 4.60 20.54
C PRO A 28 -0.54 3.90 20.07
N GLY A 29 -1.21 4.46 19.07
CA GLY A 29 -2.31 3.80 18.39
C GLY A 29 -1.83 2.49 17.74
N GLY A 30 -2.67 1.47 17.70
CA GLY A 30 -2.33 0.20 17.07
C GLY A 30 -2.05 0.39 15.57
N ALA A 31 -1.05 -0.29 15.03
CA ALA A 31 -0.81 -0.25 13.59
C ALA A 31 -1.95 -0.91 12.81
N GLY A 32 -2.23 -0.38 11.62
CA GLY A 32 -3.08 -1.05 10.64
C GLY A 32 -2.41 -2.34 10.16
N GLY A 33 -3.19 -3.40 9.96
CA GLY A 33 -2.70 -4.63 9.37
C GLY A 33 -2.37 -4.44 7.89
N GLY A 34 -1.31 -5.08 7.39
CA GLY A 34 -1.06 -5.13 5.95
C GLY A 34 -2.15 -5.89 5.20
N GLY A 35 -2.39 -5.52 3.95
CA GLY A 35 -3.22 -6.26 3.01
C GLY A 35 -2.56 -7.56 2.55
N GLY A 36 -3.38 -8.53 2.16
CA GLY A 36 -2.92 -9.84 1.69
C GLY A 36 -2.60 -9.85 0.20
N THR A 37 -1.86 -10.86 -0.24
CA THR A 37 -1.47 -11.01 -1.66
C THR A 37 -2.61 -11.63 -2.47
N GLY A 38 -2.86 -11.10 -3.66
CA GLY A 38 -3.70 -11.75 -4.68
C GLY A 38 -2.85 -12.25 -5.84
N ALA A 39 -2.93 -13.55 -6.12
CA ALA A 39 -2.10 -14.21 -7.12
C ALA A 39 -2.89 -15.06 -8.12
N ALA A 40 -2.53 -15.01 -9.41
CA ALA A 40 -3.05 -15.94 -10.41
C ALA A 40 -1.94 -16.43 -11.34
N ILE A 41 -1.96 -17.67 -11.84
CA ILE A 41 -1.04 -18.01 -12.95
C ILE A 41 -1.54 -17.30 -14.22
N LEU A 42 -2.78 -17.59 -14.62
CA LEU A 42 -3.45 -16.92 -15.72
C LEU A 42 -4.70 -16.21 -15.21
N GLY A 43 -4.73 -14.88 -15.38
CA GLY A 43 -5.87 -14.06 -15.01
C GLY A 43 -5.49 -12.88 -14.13
N LEU A 44 -6.23 -12.69 -13.05
CA LEU A 44 -6.23 -11.48 -12.24
C LEU A 44 -5.59 -11.72 -10.87
N GLY A 45 -4.52 -11.00 -10.55
CA GLY A 45 -3.95 -10.97 -9.19
C GLY A 45 -4.23 -9.64 -8.53
N VAL A 46 -5.06 -9.61 -7.48
CA VAL A 46 -5.47 -8.36 -6.81
C VAL A 46 -5.06 -8.37 -5.35
N GLY A 47 -4.11 -7.54 -4.97
CA GLY A 47 -3.71 -7.33 -3.58
C GLY A 47 -4.81 -6.68 -2.75
N GLY A 48 -4.90 -7.07 -1.47
CA GLY A 48 -5.83 -6.47 -0.52
C GLY A 48 -5.37 -5.10 -0.05
N ALA A 49 -6.30 -4.22 0.32
CA ALA A 49 -5.95 -2.93 0.91
C ALA A 49 -5.31 -3.08 2.30
N GLY A 50 -4.39 -2.19 2.66
CA GLY A 50 -3.88 -2.04 4.02
C GLY A 50 -4.93 -1.44 4.96
N GLY A 51 -4.90 -1.83 6.23
CA GLY A 51 -5.79 -1.30 7.25
C GLY A 51 -5.36 0.07 7.74
N ALA A 52 -6.30 0.90 8.21
CA ALA A 52 -5.96 2.18 8.81
C ALA A 52 -5.25 2.00 10.17
N GLY A 53 -4.35 2.92 10.50
CA GLY A 53 -3.76 3.03 11.84
C GLY A 53 -4.80 3.46 12.89
N GLY A 54 -4.60 3.02 14.12
CA GLY A 54 -5.46 3.32 15.26
C GLY A 54 -5.23 4.71 15.82
N PHE A 55 -6.25 5.28 16.45
CA PHE A 55 -6.17 6.58 17.11
C PHE A 55 -5.37 6.53 18.43
N SER A 56 -4.68 7.61 18.78
CA SER A 56 -4.07 7.81 20.10
C SER A 56 -4.44 9.17 20.72
N ASN A 57 -4.79 9.20 22.00
CA ASN A 57 -5.12 10.45 22.68
C ASN A 57 -3.86 11.29 23.00
N ASN A 58 -2.91 10.75 23.78
CA ASN A 58 -1.68 11.45 24.18
C ASN A 58 -0.38 10.88 23.56
N GLY A 59 -0.47 9.91 22.66
CA GLY A 59 0.67 9.28 22.00
C GLY A 59 0.74 9.54 20.51
N VAL A 60 1.50 8.69 19.80
CA VAL A 60 1.59 8.72 18.33
C VAL A 60 0.42 7.94 17.74
N GLY A 61 -0.23 8.47 16.71
CA GLY A 61 -1.23 7.72 15.94
C GLY A 61 -0.60 6.47 15.32
N GLY A 62 -1.40 5.41 15.17
CA GLY A 62 -0.92 4.16 14.59
C GLY A 62 -0.50 4.33 13.13
N VAL A 63 0.51 3.59 12.67
CA VAL A 63 0.90 3.60 11.26
C VAL A 63 -0.15 2.84 10.43
N GLY A 64 -0.44 3.33 9.23
CA GLY A 64 -1.28 2.62 8.25
C GLY A 64 -0.62 1.34 7.76
N GLY A 65 -1.41 0.29 7.51
CA GLY A 65 -0.90 -0.97 6.98
C GLY A 65 -0.51 -0.85 5.51
N ALA A 66 0.50 -1.59 5.08
CA ALA A 66 0.86 -1.67 3.66
C ALA A 66 -0.23 -2.36 2.83
N GLY A 67 -0.40 -1.96 1.57
CA GLY A 67 -1.20 -2.67 0.59
C GLY A 67 -0.58 -4.02 0.21
N GLY A 68 -1.44 -4.98 -0.10
CA GLY A 68 -1.03 -6.31 -0.54
C GLY A 68 -0.57 -6.32 -1.99
N GLN A 69 0.25 -7.30 -2.36
CA GLN A 69 0.75 -7.43 -3.73
C GLN A 69 -0.31 -8.04 -4.65
N GLY A 70 -0.39 -7.53 -5.88
CA GLY A 70 -1.05 -8.21 -7.00
C GLY A 70 -0.02 -8.91 -7.86
N ALA A 71 -0.14 -10.22 -8.03
CA ALA A 71 0.85 -10.99 -8.79
C ALA A 71 0.21 -11.93 -9.81
N ASN A 72 0.81 -12.08 -10.97
CA ASN A 72 0.44 -13.16 -11.88
C ASN A 72 1.58 -13.57 -12.82
N VAL A 73 1.35 -14.59 -13.65
CA VAL A 73 2.26 -14.92 -14.76
C VAL A 73 1.81 -14.20 -16.03
N ALA A 74 0.52 -14.27 -16.34
CA ALA A 74 -0.06 -13.52 -17.45
C ALA A 74 -1.47 -12.99 -17.13
N GLY A 75 -1.74 -11.77 -17.61
CA GLY A 75 -3.02 -11.09 -17.43
C GLY A 75 -2.86 -9.72 -16.78
N LEU A 76 -3.66 -9.45 -15.75
CA LEU A 76 -3.69 -8.17 -15.05
C LEU A 76 -3.35 -8.35 -13.57
N ALA A 77 -2.43 -7.53 -13.06
CA ALA A 77 -2.06 -7.48 -11.66
C ALA A 77 -2.40 -6.09 -11.09
N VAL A 78 -2.97 -6.06 -9.88
CA VAL A 78 -3.35 -4.81 -9.20
C VAL A 78 -2.89 -4.90 -7.75
N GLY A 79 -2.08 -3.94 -7.32
CA GLY A 79 -1.62 -3.80 -5.94
C GLY A 79 -2.70 -3.15 -5.07
N GLY A 80 -2.78 -3.57 -3.82
CA GLY A 80 -3.70 -2.98 -2.85
C GLY A 80 -3.24 -1.58 -2.43
N THR A 81 -4.18 -0.70 -2.07
CA THR A 81 -3.82 0.62 -1.52
C THR A 81 -3.25 0.49 -0.11
N GLY A 82 -2.32 1.38 0.25
CA GLY A 82 -1.86 1.54 1.62
C GLY A 82 -2.96 2.13 2.52
N GLY A 83 -2.93 1.77 3.79
CA GLY A 83 -3.85 2.28 4.80
C GLY A 83 -3.50 3.69 5.25
N ALA A 84 -4.50 4.48 5.62
CA ALA A 84 -4.26 5.79 6.21
C ALA A 84 -3.59 5.66 7.59
N GLY A 85 -2.76 6.63 7.95
CA GLY A 85 -2.24 6.78 9.30
C GLY A 85 -3.36 7.08 10.31
N GLY A 86 -3.16 6.65 11.55
CA GLY A 86 -4.05 6.91 12.66
C GLY A 86 -3.90 8.33 13.16
N GLY A 87 -5.00 8.93 13.62
CA GLY A 87 -4.97 10.27 14.17
C GLY A 87 -4.43 10.32 15.61
N SER A 88 -4.02 11.50 16.06
CA SER A 88 -3.80 11.76 17.47
C SER A 88 -3.91 13.24 17.82
N VAL A 89 -4.06 13.56 19.10
CA VAL A 89 -3.95 14.94 19.58
C VAL A 89 -2.48 15.38 19.67
N GLY A 90 -1.56 14.42 19.84
CA GLY A 90 -0.11 14.58 19.72
C GLY A 90 0.38 14.42 18.27
N GLN A 91 1.26 13.43 18.05
CA GLN A 91 1.86 13.15 16.73
C GLN A 91 0.98 12.21 15.90
N SER A 92 0.65 12.60 14.66
CA SER A 92 -0.09 11.74 13.74
C SER A 92 0.68 10.46 13.38
N GLY A 93 -0.03 9.43 12.93
CA GLY A 93 0.56 8.22 12.36
C GLY A 93 0.88 8.37 10.88
N ASN A 94 1.93 7.69 10.41
CA ASN A 94 2.29 7.67 8.99
C ASN A 94 1.30 6.83 8.16
N GLY A 95 1.14 7.16 6.89
CA GLY A 95 0.44 6.32 5.93
C GLY A 95 1.21 5.04 5.61
N GLY A 96 0.49 3.99 5.19
CA GLY A 96 1.09 2.74 4.73
C GLY A 96 1.43 2.80 3.23
N ASP A 97 2.43 2.05 2.81
CA ASP A 97 2.79 1.96 1.39
C ASP A 97 1.73 1.23 0.57
N GLY A 98 1.59 1.58 -0.70
CA GLY A 98 0.81 0.85 -1.68
C GLY A 98 1.49 -0.46 -2.07
N GLY A 99 0.69 -1.45 -2.45
CA GLY A 99 1.17 -2.76 -2.88
C GLY A 99 1.70 -2.72 -4.31
N ASP A 100 2.75 -3.49 -4.58
CA ASP A 100 3.26 -3.67 -5.92
C ASP A 100 2.33 -4.56 -6.78
N ALA A 101 2.46 -4.43 -8.09
CA ALA A 101 1.69 -5.19 -9.07
C ALA A 101 2.54 -5.69 -10.23
N GLY A 102 2.58 -6.99 -10.50
CA GLY A 102 3.29 -7.46 -11.68
C GLY A 102 3.37 -8.96 -11.91
N GLY A 103 4.04 -9.29 -13.02
CA GLY A 103 4.13 -10.63 -13.59
C GLY A 103 4.91 -10.62 -14.90
N LEU A 104 5.17 -11.80 -15.48
CA LEU A 104 6.00 -11.93 -16.68
C LEU A 104 5.35 -11.34 -17.94
N PHE A 105 4.08 -11.66 -18.19
CA PHE A 105 3.29 -11.20 -19.34
C PHE A 105 2.07 -10.42 -18.87
N THR A 106 2.33 -9.31 -18.18
CA THR A 106 1.34 -8.69 -17.30
C THR A 106 1.25 -7.18 -17.51
N VAL A 107 0.02 -6.67 -17.43
CA VAL A 107 -0.22 -5.24 -17.17
C VAL A 107 -0.39 -5.06 -15.67
N GLY A 108 0.47 -4.26 -15.04
CA GLY A 108 0.43 -3.98 -13.61
C GLY A 108 -0.22 -2.64 -13.28
N PHE A 109 -0.89 -2.55 -12.15
CA PHE A 109 -1.29 -1.28 -11.54
C PHE A 109 -0.88 -1.26 -10.08
N GLY A 110 0.15 -0.49 -9.75
CA GLY A 110 0.58 -0.31 -8.37
C GLY A 110 -0.52 0.33 -7.53
N GLY A 111 -0.63 -0.08 -6.27
CA GLY A 111 -1.58 0.51 -5.33
C GLY A 111 -1.11 1.89 -4.87
N ASN A 112 -2.03 2.81 -4.59
CA ASN A 112 -1.65 4.11 -4.03
C ASN A 112 -1.18 3.97 -2.58
N GLY A 113 -0.24 4.81 -2.18
CA GLY A 113 0.15 4.97 -0.78
C GLY A 113 -0.95 5.62 0.05
N GLY A 114 -0.98 5.30 1.33
CA GLY A 114 -1.91 5.87 2.30
C GLY A 114 -1.48 7.27 2.74
N ASN A 115 -2.45 8.13 3.03
CA ASN A 115 -2.16 9.44 3.61
C ASN A 115 -1.76 9.31 5.08
N ALA A 116 -0.97 10.26 5.57
CA ALA A 116 -0.74 10.44 7.00
C ALA A 116 -2.06 10.67 7.77
N GLY A 117 -2.03 10.37 9.06
CA GLY A 117 -3.14 10.59 9.99
C GLY A 117 -3.33 12.07 10.35
N PHE A 118 -4.47 12.39 10.96
CA PHE A 118 -4.80 13.75 11.39
C PHE A 118 -4.30 14.03 12.82
N GLY A 119 -3.80 15.22 13.08
CA GLY A 119 -3.22 15.57 14.38
C GLY A 119 -2.35 16.82 14.32
N SER A 120 -1.63 17.11 15.40
CA SER A 120 -0.79 18.32 15.50
C SER A 120 0.65 18.10 15.06
N GLY A 121 1.15 16.85 15.14
CA GLY A 121 2.51 16.51 14.74
C GLY A 121 2.71 16.15 13.26
N ALA A 122 3.96 16.26 12.81
CA ALA A 122 4.40 15.80 11.50
C ALA A 122 4.19 14.29 11.32
N ALA A 123 3.68 13.89 10.15
CA ALA A 123 3.58 12.49 9.75
C ALA A 123 3.64 12.36 8.23
N ASP A 124 4.25 11.26 7.79
CA ASP A 124 4.58 11.04 6.39
C ASP A 124 3.46 10.28 5.67
N GLY A 125 3.30 10.59 4.39
CA GLY A 125 2.50 9.76 3.49
C GLY A 125 3.25 8.49 3.07
N GLY A 126 2.52 7.40 2.81
CA GLY A 126 3.10 6.16 2.32
C GLY A 126 3.48 6.24 0.84
N ALA A 127 4.49 5.47 0.41
CA ALA A 127 4.87 5.39 -1.00
C ALA A 127 3.81 4.68 -1.84
N GLY A 128 3.72 5.01 -3.12
CA GLY A 128 2.92 4.26 -4.09
C GLY A 128 3.62 2.97 -4.51
N GLY A 129 2.81 1.96 -4.87
CA GLY A 129 3.27 0.66 -5.33
C GLY A 129 3.85 0.69 -6.73
N ASN A 130 4.82 -0.17 -6.98
CA ASN A 130 5.51 -0.29 -8.25
C ASN A 130 4.85 -1.30 -9.18
N VAL A 131 5.15 -1.17 -10.46
CA VAL A 131 4.82 -2.18 -11.47
C VAL A 131 6.01 -3.09 -11.73
N GLY A 132 5.97 -4.29 -11.16
CA GLY A 132 7.02 -5.30 -11.25
C GLY A 132 6.74 -6.52 -10.39
N ALA A 133 7.56 -7.55 -10.54
CA ALA A 133 7.49 -8.78 -9.78
C ALA A 133 8.84 -9.05 -9.09
N PHE A 134 8.79 -9.55 -7.87
CA PHE A 134 9.98 -10.06 -7.20
C PHE A 134 10.31 -11.45 -7.73
N THR A 135 11.43 -11.55 -8.45
CA THR A 135 11.99 -12.79 -8.96
C THR A 135 13.31 -13.05 -8.24
N GLN A 136 13.38 -14.13 -7.46
CA GLN A 136 14.60 -14.60 -6.80
C GLN A 136 15.30 -13.53 -5.93
N GLY A 137 14.52 -12.73 -5.20
CA GLY A 137 15.04 -11.67 -4.34
C GLY A 137 15.44 -10.38 -5.07
N SER A 138 15.25 -10.31 -6.39
CA SER A 138 15.42 -9.08 -7.18
C SER A 138 14.08 -8.61 -7.75
N PHE A 139 13.83 -7.31 -7.72
CA PHE A 139 12.67 -6.72 -8.36
C PHE A 139 12.89 -6.60 -9.87
N ALA A 140 12.03 -7.24 -10.67
CA ALA A 140 12.00 -7.08 -12.11
C ALA A 140 10.73 -6.31 -12.51
N GLN A 141 10.93 -5.11 -13.03
CA GLN A 141 9.87 -4.26 -13.57
C GLN A 141 9.15 -4.98 -14.73
N THR A 142 7.81 -4.96 -14.77
CA THR A 142 7.11 -5.56 -15.92
C THR A 142 7.15 -4.62 -17.12
N PHE A 143 6.79 -5.11 -18.30
CA PHE A 143 6.78 -4.29 -19.51
C PHE A 143 5.72 -3.18 -19.49
N PHE A 144 4.57 -3.42 -18.86
CA PHE A 144 3.39 -2.57 -18.99
C PHE A 144 2.72 -2.30 -17.64
N GLY A 145 2.27 -1.07 -17.44
CA GLY A 145 1.46 -0.72 -16.28
C GLY A 145 1.78 0.61 -15.63
N ASN A 146 0.89 1.10 -14.77
CA ASN A 146 1.09 2.37 -14.06
C ASN A 146 1.44 2.15 -12.60
N GLY A 147 2.42 2.89 -12.09
CA GLY A 147 2.71 2.93 -10.66
C GLY A 147 1.60 3.65 -9.89
N GLY A 148 1.47 3.31 -8.62
CA GLY A 148 0.51 3.97 -7.72
C GLY A 148 1.01 5.35 -7.28
N ASP A 149 0.09 6.27 -7.01
CA ASP A 149 0.43 7.58 -6.46
C ASP A 149 0.87 7.45 -4.98
N GLY A 150 1.78 8.31 -4.54
CA GLY A 150 2.17 8.41 -3.14
C GLY A 150 1.11 9.12 -2.30
N GLY A 151 1.05 8.79 -1.01
CA GLY A 151 0.16 9.43 -0.05
C GLY A 151 0.66 10.80 0.41
N ASN A 152 -0.25 11.61 0.92
CA ASN A 152 0.05 12.93 1.43
C ASN A 152 0.63 12.87 2.85
N GLY A 153 1.66 13.67 3.12
CA GLY A 153 2.13 13.98 4.47
C GLY A 153 1.29 15.10 5.10
N VAL A 154 1.52 15.36 6.39
CA VAL A 154 0.91 16.48 7.12
C VAL A 154 1.89 17.15 8.07
N ASN A 155 1.64 18.43 8.38
CA ASN A 155 2.37 19.22 9.40
C ASN A 155 3.91 19.21 9.21
N GLY A 156 4.37 19.25 7.96
CA GLY A 156 5.79 19.20 7.61
C GLY A 156 6.38 17.78 7.50
N GLY A 157 5.54 16.75 7.61
CA GLY A 157 5.91 15.38 7.23
C GLY A 157 6.11 15.24 5.73
N ALA A 158 6.96 14.30 5.33
CA ALA A 158 7.28 14.03 3.95
C ALA A 158 6.05 13.48 3.20
N SER A 159 5.94 13.84 1.93
CA SER A 159 5.00 13.14 1.06
C SER A 159 5.54 11.78 0.63
N GLY A 160 4.62 10.86 0.34
CA GLY A 160 4.93 9.59 -0.27
C GLY A 160 5.44 9.77 -1.70
N ALA A 161 6.48 9.03 -2.07
CA ALA A 161 6.93 8.95 -3.46
C ALA A 161 5.91 8.17 -4.29
N GLY A 162 5.69 8.58 -5.53
CA GLY A 162 4.94 7.79 -6.50
C GLY A 162 5.71 6.53 -6.90
N GLY A 163 4.99 5.43 -7.14
CA GLY A 163 5.56 4.17 -7.57
C GLY A 163 6.01 4.20 -9.03
N SER A 164 6.93 3.31 -9.38
CA SER A 164 7.41 3.16 -10.76
C SER A 164 6.37 2.48 -11.66
N GLY A 165 6.24 2.95 -12.91
CA GLY A 165 5.42 2.30 -13.95
C GLY A 165 6.16 1.15 -14.65
N GLY A 166 5.54 0.54 -15.65
CA GLY A 166 6.16 -0.49 -16.49
C GLY A 166 7.27 0.06 -17.39
N LEU A 167 8.19 -0.82 -17.82
CA LEU A 167 9.42 -0.48 -18.54
C LEU A 167 9.19 0.09 -19.95
N ILE A 168 8.19 -0.40 -20.69
CA ILE A 168 7.94 -0.03 -22.09
C ILE A 168 6.76 0.94 -22.19
N LEU A 169 5.63 0.65 -21.54
CA LEU A 169 4.47 1.55 -21.49
C LEU A 169 3.92 1.61 -20.06
N GLY A 170 4.19 2.71 -19.38
CA GLY A 170 3.75 2.90 -18.01
C GLY A 170 4.02 4.30 -17.48
N LYS A 171 3.05 4.89 -16.78
CA LYS A 171 3.24 6.16 -16.08
C LYS A 171 3.73 5.87 -14.65
N PRO A 172 4.80 6.52 -14.18
CA PRO A 172 5.08 6.60 -12.75
C PRO A 172 3.91 7.27 -12.02
N GLY A 173 3.68 6.85 -10.78
CA GLY A 173 2.79 7.54 -9.86
C GLY A 173 3.27 8.96 -9.57
N GLN A 174 2.35 9.81 -9.15
CA GLN A 174 2.64 11.14 -8.63
C GLN A 174 3.09 11.03 -7.18
N ASN A 175 3.99 11.92 -6.76
CA ASN A 175 4.26 12.07 -5.34
C ASN A 175 3.04 12.70 -4.65
N GLY A 176 2.84 12.39 -3.38
CA GLY A 176 1.84 13.06 -2.56
C GLY A 176 2.21 14.53 -2.29
N SER A 177 1.27 15.26 -1.70
CA SER A 177 1.50 16.60 -1.17
C SER A 177 1.94 16.56 0.30
N SER A 178 2.60 17.62 0.77
CA SER A 178 2.97 17.83 2.18
C SER A 178 2.46 19.18 2.69
#